data_AF-A0A9Y2MU25-F1
#
_entry.id   AF-A0A9Y2MU25-F1
#
_cell.length_a   1.000
_cell.length_b   1.000
_cell.length_c   1.000
_cell.angle_alpha   90.00
_cell.angle_beta   90.00
_cell.angle_gamma   90.00
#
_symmetry.space_group_name_H-M   'P 1'
#
loop_
_entity.id
_entity.type
_entity.pdbx_description
1 polymer ?
#
loop_
_entity_poly.entity_id
_entity_poly.type
_entity_poly.pdbx_seq_one_letter_code
_entity_poly.pdbx_strand_id
1 'polypeptide(L)'
;MDTARRTPGAPRFLHLAGEQLRWDLLRALAHSDHRVGDLITAVGQPQSLVSYHLRKLRSGGLVTGRRSSADGRDTYYRLDLDRCAELLADTGQGLHPALALVPPTPPAAGSMRGRVLFLCTGNSARSQMAEALLRRRAPHVEIASAGSHPKPLHPNAIAVMREQGIDLSGHHSKHIDEFTGQRFDYVISLCDKVREVCPEFPGHPDLVHWSMPDPSAAGDTPEASYPAFARTADELSTRIGFLLPNLTRTHLTETRRS
;
A
#
# COMPACT_ATOMS: atom_id res chain seq x y z
N MET A 1 -26.17 35.92 28.78
CA MET A 1 -26.27 34.54 28.25
C MET A 1 -24.92 34.19 27.69
N ASP A 2 -24.12 33.51 28.50
CA ASP A 2 -22.71 33.23 28.27
C ASP A 2 -22.58 31.91 27.49
N THR A 3 -22.50 31.99 26.17
CA THR A 3 -22.07 30.85 25.35
C THR A 3 -20.56 30.74 25.49
N ALA A 4 -20.11 30.09 26.57
CA ALA A 4 -18.73 29.69 26.75
C ALA A 4 -18.27 28.97 25.47
N ARG A 5 -17.46 29.66 24.65
CA ARG A 5 -16.75 29.06 23.53
C ARG A 5 -15.90 27.94 24.14
N ARG A 6 -16.37 26.70 24.03
CA ARG A 6 -15.52 25.54 24.28
C ARG A 6 -14.34 25.68 23.33
N THR A 7 -13.17 25.98 23.87
CA THR A 7 -11.93 25.91 23.12
C THR A 7 -11.86 24.49 22.55
N PRO A 8 -11.86 24.31 21.23
CA PRO A 8 -11.73 22.97 20.67
C PRO A 8 -10.43 22.37 21.20
N GLY A 9 -10.51 21.17 21.78
CA GLY A 9 -9.32 20.44 22.23
C GLY A 9 -8.37 20.20 21.05
N ALA A 10 -7.12 19.85 21.34
CA ALA A 10 -6.13 19.58 20.31
C ALA A 10 -6.68 18.59 19.25
N PRO A 11 -6.48 18.87 17.94
CA PRO A 11 -6.98 18.01 16.87
C PRO A 11 -6.60 16.54 17.05
N ARG A 12 -7.53 15.64 16.67
CA ARG A 12 -7.43 14.19 16.91
C ARG A 12 -6.14 13.60 16.36
N PHE A 13 -5.67 14.08 15.21
CA PHE A 13 -4.40 13.63 14.61
C PHE A 13 -3.22 13.87 15.56
N LEU A 14 -3.06 15.09 16.09
CA LEU A 14 -1.95 15.44 16.98
C LEU A 14 -1.97 14.62 18.28
N HIS A 15 -3.16 14.37 18.84
CA HIS A 15 -3.28 13.52 20.04
C HIS A 15 -2.82 12.07 19.78
N LEU A 16 -3.13 11.54 18.60
CA LEU A 16 -2.78 10.18 18.21
C LEU A 16 -1.35 10.06 17.66
N ALA A 17 -0.84 11.05 16.95
CA ALA A 17 0.45 10.97 16.27
C ALA A 17 1.59 11.63 17.08
N GLY A 18 1.29 12.48 18.06
CA GLY A 18 2.28 13.29 18.78
C GLY A 18 3.09 12.55 19.84
N GLU A 19 2.87 11.24 20.04
CA GLU A 19 3.68 10.43 20.93
C GLU A 19 4.66 9.58 20.10
N GLN A 20 5.91 9.51 20.54
CA GLN A 20 7.03 9.00 19.74
C GLN A 20 6.79 7.58 19.21
N LEU A 21 6.35 6.64 20.04
CA LEU A 21 6.11 5.28 19.60
C LEU A 21 4.97 5.18 18.58
N ARG A 22 3.86 5.92 18.78
CA ARG A 22 2.80 5.98 17.77
C ARG A 22 3.31 6.56 16.47
N TRP A 23 4.15 7.59 16.51
CA TRP A 23 4.78 8.14 15.31
C TRP A 23 5.64 7.10 14.59
N ASP A 24 6.47 6.36 15.31
CA ASP A 24 7.35 5.33 14.72
C ASP A 24 6.54 4.17 14.12
N LEU A 25 5.44 3.76 14.78
CA LEU A 25 4.49 2.78 14.22
C LEU A 25 3.82 3.29 12.95
N LEU A 26 3.37 4.55 12.92
CA LEU A 26 2.77 5.16 11.73
C LEU A 26 3.78 5.23 10.58
N ARG A 27 5.04 5.54 10.86
CA ARG A 27 6.12 5.55 9.85
C ARG A 27 6.42 4.17 9.28
N ALA A 28 6.47 3.14 10.11
CA ALA A 28 6.62 1.76 9.63
C ALA A 28 5.43 1.36 8.75
N LEU A 29 4.19 1.65 9.20
CA LEU A 29 2.97 1.32 8.47
C LEU A 29 2.73 2.17 7.20
N ALA A 30 3.35 3.35 7.10
CA ALA A 30 3.34 4.17 5.89
C ALA A 30 4.14 3.53 4.76
N HIS A 31 5.09 2.67 5.09
CA HIS A 31 5.96 1.99 4.14
C HIS A 31 5.38 0.63 3.72
N SER A 32 4.93 -0.19 4.68
CA SER A 32 4.40 -1.53 4.41
C SER A 32 3.32 -1.94 5.41
N ASP A 33 2.45 -2.87 5.02
CA ASP A 33 1.56 -3.55 5.95
C ASP A 33 2.38 -4.54 6.79
N HIS A 34 2.15 -4.52 8.10
CA HIS A 34 2.98 -5.25 9.05
C HIS A 34 2.17 -6.08 10.03
N ARG A 35 2.71 -7.23 10.41
CA ARG A 35 2.26 -7.98 11.59
C ARG A 35 2.76 -7.29 12.85
N VAL A 36 2.17 -7.63 14.00
CA VAL A 36 2.68 -7.14 15.30
C VAL A 36 4.16 -7.53 15.48
N GLY A 37 4.54 -8.74 15.08
CA GLY A 37 5.94 -9.20 15.13
C GLY A 37 6.89 -8.28 14.36
N ASP A 38 6.54 -7.94 13.12
CA ASP A 38 7.36 -7.04 12.29
C ASP A 38 7.50 -5.65 12.96
N LEU A 39 6.40 -5.14 13.54
CA LEU A 39 6.39 -3.83 14.20
C LEU A 39 7.23 -3.82 15.48
N ILE A 40 7.21 -4.90 16.27
CA ILE A 40 8.08 -5.08 17.44
C ILE A 40 9.55 -4.94 17.03
N THR A 41 9.94 -5.65 15.97
CA THR A 41 11.30 -5.58 15.43
C THR A 41 11.63 -4.18 14.92
N ALA A 42 10.71 -3.54 14.19
CA ALA A 42 10.93 -2.23 13.59
C ALA A 42 11.11 -1.10 14.62
N VAL A 43 10.36 -1.12 15.73
CA VAL A 43 10.39 -0.04 16.73
C VAL A 43 11.19 -0.40 18.00
N GLY A 44 11.62 -1.65 18.13
CA GLY A 44 12.41 -2.12 19.28
C GLY A 44 11.65 -2.06 20.61
N GLN A 45 10.32 -2.25 20.61
CA GLN A 45 9.48 -2.16 21.81
C GLN A 45 8.76 -3.48 22.13
N PRO A 46 8.44 -3.75 23.41
CA PRO A 46 7.70 -4.95 23.79
C PRO A 46 6.32 -5.06 23.13
N GLN A 47 5.89 -6.30 22.87
CA GLN A 47 4.58 -6.60 22.24
C GLN A 47 3.41 -5.92 22.93
N SER A 48 3.39 -5.89 24.27
CA SER A 48 2.31 -5.30 25.06
C SER A 48 2.13 -3.82 24.76
N LEU A 49 3.23 -3.08 24.67
CA LEU A 49 3.24 -1.65 24.38
C LEU A 49 2.85 -1.39 22.92
N VAL A 50 3.45 -2.11 21.97
CA VAL A 50 3.07 -2.01 20.54
C VAL A 50 1.58 -2.28 20.35
N SER A 51 1.05 -3.35 20.96
CA SER A 51 -0.38 -3.72 20.85
C SER A 51 -1.29 -2.67 21.47
N TYR A 52 -0.90 -2.06 22.59
CA TYR A 52 -1.64 -0.98 23.22
C TYR A 52 -1.73 0.26 22.31
N HIS A 53 -0.62 0.66 21.71
CA HIS A 53 -0.58 1.82 20.81
C HIS A 53 -1.28 1.56 19.47
N LEU A 54 -1.15 0.36 18.90
CA LEU A 54 -1.92 -0.05 17.73
C LEU A 54 -3.43 0.01 18.00
N ARG A 55 -3.89 -0.42 19.19
CA ARG A 55 -5.30 -0.31 19.57
C ARG A 55 -5.78 1.13 19.59
N LYS A 56 -4.97 2.07 20.12
CA LYS A 56 -5.28 3.51 20.11
C LYS A 56 -5.33 4.09 18.70
N LEU A 57 -4.37 3.72 17.84
CA LEU A 57 -4.35 4.17 16.46
C LEU A 57 -5.56 3.64 15.67
N ARG A 58 -5.96 2.39 15.94
CA ARG A 58 -7.16 1.77 15.37
C ARG A 58 -8.46 2.39 15.85
N SER A 59 -8.63 2.60 17.16
CA SER A 59 -9.80 3.33 17.67
C SER A 59 -9.81 4.78 17.18
N GLY A 60 -8.63 5.31 16.87
CA GLY A 60 -8.38 6.59 16.22
C GLY A 60 -8.76 6.66 14.74
N GLY A 61 -8.91 5.51 14.06
CA GLY A 61 -9.15 5.41 12.62
C GLY A 61 -7.92 5.67 11.75
N LEU A 62 -6.72 5.83 12.32
CA LEU A 62 -5.48 6.01 11.54
C LEU A 62 -4.95 4.67 11.02
N VAL A 63 -5.24 3.58 11.72
CA VAL A 63 -4.75 2.24 11.37
C VAL A 63 -5.94 1.31 11.25
N THR A 64 -5.92 0.45 10.26
CA THR A 64 -6.85 -0.67 10.12
C THR A 64 -6.11 -1.99 10.36
N GLY A 65 -6.87 -3.03 10.72
CA GLY A 65 -6.31 -4.36 10.97
C GLY A 65 -7.14 -5.41 10.27
N ARG A 66 -6.49 -6.33 9.56
CA ARG A 66 -7.12 -7.40 8.79
C ARG A 66 -6.45 -8.74 9.10
N ARG A 67 -7.25 -9.81 9.20
CA ARG A 67 -6.73 -11.17 9.34
C ARG A 67 -6.13 -11.65 8.01
N SER A 68 -4.99 -12.33 8.09
CA SER A 68 -4.31 -12.95 6.96
C SER A 68 -5.30 -13.79 6.13
N SER A 69 -5.28 -13.61 4.81
CA SER A 69 -6.01 -14.45 3.85
C SER A 69 -5.36 -15.81 3.62
N ALA A 70 -4.10 -16.02 4.03
CA ALA A 70 -3.41 -17.28 3.79
C ALA A 70 -3.86 -18.37 4.78
N ASP A 71 -3.80 -18.07 6.08
CA ASP A 71 -4.09 -19.03 7.15
C ASP A 71 -4.97 -18.45 8.26
N GLY A 72 -5.33 -17.16 8.17
CA GLY A 72 -6.14 -16.48 9.17
C GLY A 72 -5.48 -16.34 10.54
N ARG A 73 -4.21 -16.72 10.75
CA ARG A 73 -3.56 -16.70 12.08
C ARG A 73 -3.03 -15.33 12.44
N ASP A 74 -2.39 -14.68 11.47
CA ASP A 74 -1.81 -13.35 11.64
C ASP A 74 -2.82 -12.23 11.39
N THR A 75 -2.53 -11.07 11.97
CA THR A 75 -3.24 -9.81 11.67
C THR A 75 -2.25 -8.82 11.10
N TYR A 76 -2.53 -8.37 9.88
CA TYR A 76 -1.80 -7.29 9.22
C TYR A 76 -2.45 -5.96 9.57
N TYR A 77 -1.62 -5.02 9.98
CA TYR A 77 -1.98 -3.64 10.23
C TYR A 77 -1.58 -2.81 9.03
N ARG A 78 -2.42 -1.85 8.66
CA ARG A 78 -2.22 -0.93 7.55
C ARG A 78 -2.53 0.48 8.01
N LEU A 79 -1.72 1.45 7.56
CA LEU A 79 -2.05 2.87 7.68
C LEU A 79 -3.18 3.27 6.72
N ASP A 80 -4.19 3.95 7.23
CA ASP A 80 -5.23 4.59 6.42
C ASP A 80 -4.75 5.97 5.97
N LEU A 81 -4.04 6.01 4.84
CA LEU A 81 -3.40 7.21 4.32
C LEU A 81 -4.39 8.31 3.92
N ASP A 82 -5.56 7.95 3.38
CA ASP A 82 -6.61 8.91 3.05
C ASP A 82 -7.13 9.55 4.33
N ARG A 83 -7.43 8.73 5.35
CA ARG A 83 -7.88 9.24 6.65
C ARG A 83 -6.82 10.08 7.36
N CYS A 84 -5.54 9.73 7.22
CA CYS A 84 -4.44 10.54 7.71
C CYS A 84 -4.38 11.91 7.02
N ALA A 85 -4.52 11.96 5.69
CA ALA A 85 -4.50 13.19 4.94
C ALA A 85 -5.66 14.12 5.33
N GLU A 86 -6.87 13.58 5.45
CA GLU A 86 -8.05 14.30 5.95
C GLU A 86 -7.81 14.90 7.33
N LEU A 87 -7.42 14.07 8.30
CA LEU A 87 -7.26 14.52 9.69
C LEU A 87 -6.10 15.53 9.85
N LEU A 88 -5.06 15.41 9.03
CA LEU A 88 -3.95 16.36 9.02
C LEU A 88 -4.36 17.70 8.38
N ALA A 89 -5.15 17.68 7.30
CA ALA A 89 -5.73 18.88 6.70
C ALA A 89 -6.68 19.59 7.69
N ASP A 90 -7.58 18.84 8.33
CA ASP A 90 -8.50 19.34 9.36
C ASP A 90 -7.73 19.96 10.54
N THR A 91 -6.60 19.37 10.93
CA THR A 91 -5.72 19.90 11.98
C THR A 91 -5.17 21.27 11.61
N GLY A 92 -4.69 21.45 10.37
CA GLY A 92 -4.19 22.73 9.87
C GLY A 92 -5.30 23.78 9.80
N GLN A 93 -6.43 23.43 9.20
CA GLN A 93 -7.60 24.32 9.06
C GLN A 93 -8.18 24.73 10.42
N GLY A 94 -8.19 23.82 11.39
CA GLY A 94 -8.61 24.11 12.77
C GLY A 94 -7.68 25.09 13.50
N LEU A 95 -6.41 25.21 13.08
CA LEU A 95 -5.47 26.19 13.61
C LEU A 95 -5.55 27.54 12.87
N HIS A 96 -5.51 27.51 11.53
CA HIS A 96 -5.66 28.70 10.69
C HIS A 96 -6.02 28.30 9.25
N PRO A 97 -6.96 28.98 8.57
CA PRO A 97 -7.43 28.57 7.24
C PRO A 97 -6.34 28.57 6.15
N ALA A 98 -5.29 29.37 6.31
CA ALA A 98 -4.13 29.37 5.39
C ALA A 98 -3.22 28.14 5.54
N LEU A 99 -3.35 27.34 6.61
CA LEU A 99 -2.58 26.12 6.80
C LEU A 99 -3.29 24.95 6.11
N ALA A 100 -3.04 24.82 4.81
CA ALA A 100 -3.54 23.72 3.98
C ALA A 100 -2.40 22.78 3.57
N LEU A 101 -2.70 21.48 3.46
CA LEU A 101 -1.80 20.54 2.81
C LEU A 101 -1.77 20.81 1.31
N VAL A 102 -0.58 21.04 0.78
CA VAL A 102 -0.36 21.18 -0.66
C VAL A 102 0.12 19.84 -1.18
N PRO A 103 -0.55 19.23 -2.17
CA PRO A 103 -0.07 18.02 -2.81
C PRO A 103 1.35 18.23 -3.32
N PRO A 104 2.26 17.24 -3.19
CA PRO A 104 3.60 17.36 -3.75
C PRO A 104 3.49 17.60 -5.26
N THR A 105 4.27 18.54 -5.78
CA THR A 105 4.39 18.75 -7.22
C THR A 105 4.86 17.44 -7.86
N PRO A 106 4.18 16.95 -8.91
CA PRO A 106 4.65 15.78 -9.64
C PRO A 106 6.07 16.01 -10.12
N PRO A 107 6.97 15.00 -10.03
CA PRO A 107 8.30 15.14 -10.59
C PRO A 107 8.24 15.44 -12.09
N ALA A 108 9.24 16.16 -12.59
CA ALA A 108 9.39 16.40 -14.02
C ALA A 108 9.43 15.06 -14.78
N ALA A 109 8.69 14.99 -15.88
CA ALA A 109 8.63 13.79 -16.72
C ALA A 109 10.04 13.41 -17.18
N GLY A 110 10.51 12.23 -16.76
CA GLY A 110 11.85 11.72 -17.07
C GLY A 110 12.78 11.48 -15.88
N SER A 111 12.43 11.92 -14.66
CA SER A 111 13.27 11.71 -13.47
C SER A 111 12.97 10.42 -12.68
N MET A 112 11.92 9.66 -13.00
CA MET A 112 11.62 8.39 -12.31
C MET A 112 12.01 7.18 -13.16
N ARG A 113 13.23 6.67 -13.00
CA ARG A 113 13.69 5.46 -13.70
C ARG A 113 13.70 4.25 -12.77
N GLY A 114 12.55 3.85 -12.23
CA GLY A 114 12.49 2.72 -11.29
C GLY A 114 12.16 1.39 -11.96
N ARG A 115 12.44 0.27 -11.29
CA ARG A 115 11.94 -1.06 -11.63
C ARG A 115 11.15 -1.67 -10.49
N VAL A 116 9.87 -1.93 -10.74
CA VAL A 116 8.89 -2.40 -9.74
C VAL A 116 8.34 -3.77 -10.12
N LEU A 117 8.34 -4.70 -9.17
CA LEU A 117 7.74 -6.03 -9.32
C LEU A 117 6.53 -6.18 -8.39
N PHE A 118 5.35 -6.44 -8.95
CA PHE A 118 4.16 -6.82 -8.18
C PHE A 118 4.00 -8.33 -8.11
N LEU A 119 3.90 -8.87 -6.90
CA LEU A 119 3.76 -10.30 -6.66
C LEU A 119 2.38 -10.63 -6.08
N CYS A 120 1.75 -11.68 -6.58
CA CYS A 120 0.63 -12.33 -5.88
C CYS A 120 0.71 -13.85 -6.07
N THR A 121 -0.23 -14.63 -5.54
CA THR A 121 -0.18 -16.09 -5.70
C THR A 121 -0.34 -16.49 -7.17
N GLY A 122 -1.38 -15.99 -7.84
CA GLY A 122 -1.79 -16.49 -9.15
C GLY A 122 -1.32 -15.69 -10.37
N ASN A 123 -0.74 -14.50 -10.16
CA ASN A 123 -0.59 -13.48 -11.20
C ASN A 123 -1.83 -13.28 -12.10
N SER A 124 -3.02 -13.48 -11.54
CA SER A 124 -4.27 -13.59 -12.30
C SER A 124 -5.19 -12.37 -12.11
N ALA A 125 -5.09 -11.68 -10.97
CA ALA A 125 -5.96 -10.55 -10.62
C ALA A 125 -5.17 -9.38 -10.02
N ARG A 126 -4.91 -9.40 -8.70
CA ARG A 126 -4.27 -8.31 -7.93
C ARG A 126 -3.02 -7.73 -8.61
N SER A 127 -2.03 -8.58 -8.93
CA SER A 127 -0.76 -8.09 -9.49
C SER A 127 -0.86 -7.65 -10.95
N GLN A 128 -1.81 -8.19 -11.73
CA GLN A 128 -2.10 -7.71 -13.09
C GLN A 128 -2.74 -6.32 -13.07
N MET A 129 -3.75 -6.13 -12.21
CA MET A 129 -4.39 -4.82 -12.00
C MET A 129 -3.37 -3.80 -11.49
N ALA A 130 -2.50 -4.19 -10.54
CA ALA A 130 -1.45 -3.32 -10.01
C ALA A 130 -0.44 -2.91 -11.08
N GLU A 131 0.06 -3.86 -11.88
CA GLU A 131 0.99 -3.61 -13.00
C GLU A 131 0.39 -2.56 -13.95
N ALA A 132 -0.85 -2.77 -14.39
CA ALA A 132 -1.46 -1.88 -15.38
C ALA A 132 -1.84 -0.50 -14.80
N LEU A 133 -2.31 -0.44 -13.56
CA LEU A 133 -2.60 0.82 -12.86
C LEU A 133 -1.33 1.67 -12.67
N LEU A 134 -0.20 1.05 -12.29
CA LEU A 134 1.06 1.78 -12.15
C LEU A 134 1.60 2.19 -13.51
N ARG A 135 1.54 1.32 -14.54
CA ARG A 135 2.03 1.61 -15.89
C ARG A 135 1.34 2.82 -16.50
N ARG A 136 0.04 2.97 -16.28
CA ARG A 136 -0.72 4.16 -16.72
C ARG A 136 -0.24 5.46 -16.06
N ARG A 137 0.18 5.41 -14.79
CA ARG A 137 0.56 6.60 -14.00
C ARG A 137 2.06 6.93 -14.07
N ALA A 138 2.89 5.93 -14.31
CA ALA A 138 4.34 6.04 -14.36
C ALA A 138 4.89 5.29 -15.58
N PRO A 139 4.64 5.78 -16.82
CA PRO A 139 5.03 5.09 -18.06
C PRO A 139 6.56 4.99 -18.28
N HIS A 140 7.35 5.62 -17.42
CA HIS A 140 8.80 5.68 -17.46
C HIS A 140 9.47 4.76 -16.43
N VAL A 141 8.66 4.10 -15.59
CA VAL A 141 9.09 3.06 -14.65
C VAL A 141 8.93 1.71 -15.35
N GLU A 142 9.94 0.85 -15.23
CA GLU A 142 9.85 -0.54 -15.66
C GLU A 142 8.99 -1.32 -14.67
N ILE A 143 7.88 -1.89 -15.13
CA ILE A 143 6.88 -2.51 -14.25
C ILE A 143 6.59 -3.92 -14.72
N ALA A 144 6.75 -4.87 -13.81
CA ALA A 144 6.42 -6.27 -14.02
C ALA A 144 5.48 -6.77 -12.92
N SER A 145 4.78 -7.86 -13.22
CA SER A 145 4.09 -8.67 -12.23
C SER A 145 4.33 -10.14 -12.47
N ALA A 146 4.26 -10.91 -11.37
CA ALA A 146 4.44 -12.35 -11.38
C ALA A 146 3.63 -13.02 -10.25
N GLY A 147 3.69 -14.34 -10.20
CA GLY A 147 3.15 -15.10 -9.09
C GLY A 147 3.79 -16.46 -8.88
N SER A 148 3.63 -17.00 -7.68
CA SER A 148 4.22 -18.28 -7.29
C SER A 148 3.49 -19.50 -7.86
N HIS A 149 2.23 -19.34 -8.28
CA HIS A 149 1.40 -20.39 -8.87
C HIS A 149 0.51 -19.78 -9.96
N PRO A 150 1.07 -19.38 -11.12
CA PRO A 150 0.35 -18.69 -12.19
C PRO A 150 -0.95 -19.39 -12.58
N LYS A 151 -2.01 -18.60 -12.77
CA LYS A 151 -3.33 -19.02 -13.25
C LYS A 151 -3.75 -18.12 -14.40
N PRO A 152 -4.66 -18.54 -15.30
CA PRO A 152 -5.23 -17.63 -16.31
C PRO A 152 -5.75 -16.33 -15.70
N LEU A 153 -5.68 -15.24 -16.44
CA LEU A 153 -6.20 -13.94 -15.98
C LEU A 153 -7.67 -14.08 -15.61
N HIS A 154 -8.04 -13.51 -14.46
CA HIS A 154 -9.41 -13.59 -13.99
C HIS A 154 -10.31 -12.66 -14.82
N PRO A 155 -11.45 -13.13 -15.37
CA PRO A 155 -12.33 -12.31 -16.21
C PRO A 155 -12.75 -10.99 -15.57
N ASN A 156 -13.09 -11.00 -14.27
CA ASN A 156 -13.43 -9.76 -13.55
C ASN A 156 -12.27 -8.77 -13.40
N ALA A 157 -11.02 -9.23 -13.36
CA ALA A 157 -9.89 -8.29 -13.38
C ALA A 157 -9.82 -7.57 -14.72
N ILE A 158 -10.03 -8.29 -15.83
CA ILE A 158 -10.09 -7.71 -17.17
C ILE A 158 -11.29 -6.75 -17.28
N ALA A 159 -12.46 -7.14 -16.79
CA ALA A 159 -13.68 -6.33 -16.85
C ALA A 159 -13.54 -5.01 -16.08
N VAL A 160 -13.12 -5.06 -14.81
CA VAL A 160 -12.93 -3.86 -13.96
C VAL A 160 -11.90 -2.92 -14.58
N MET A 161 -10.77 -3.46 -15.07
CA MET A 161 -9.75 -2.61 -15.68
C MET A 161 -10.22 -1.98 -16.99
N ARG A 162 -11.01 -2.70 -17.79
CA ARG A 162 -11.61 -2.18 -19.02
C ARG A 162 -12.58 -1.04 -18.74
N GLU A 163 -13.39 -1.13 -17.68
CA GLU A 163 -14.27 -0.03 -17.26
C GLU A 163 -13.50 1.24 -16.88
N GLN A 164 -12.27 1.07 -16.38
CA GLN A 164 -11.35 2.17 -16.13
C GLN A 164 -10.55 2.61 -17.36
N GLY A 165 -10.85 2.09 -18.56
CA GLY A 165 -10.14 2.39 -19.80
C GLY A 165 -8.73 1.78 -19.90
N ILE A 166 -8.45 0.71 -19.15
CA ILE A 166 -7.18 -0.03 -19.23
C ILE A 166 -7.44 -1.40 -19.85
N ASP A 167 -6.76 -1.69 -20.95
CA ASP A 167 -6.83 -3.01 -21.57
C ASP A 167 -5.78 -3.98 -20.99
N LEU A 168 -6.25 -5.13 -20.52
CA LEU A 168 -5.42 -6.24 -20.06
C LEU A 168 -5.34 -7.40 -21.09
N SER A 169 -5.89 -7.25 -22.30
CA SER A 169 -5.97 -8.34 -23.29
C SER A 169 -4.60 -8.93 -23.67
N GLY A 170 -3.56 -8.09 -23.74
CA GLY A 170 -2.18 -8.50 -24.02
C GLY A 170 -1.39 -9.00 -22.82
N HIS A 171 -1.97 -8.97 -21.61
CA HIS A 171 -1.31 -9.46 -20.41
C HIS A 171 -1.42 -10.99 -20.31
N HIS A 172 -0.41 -11.60 -19.73
CA HIS A 172 -0.40 -13.02 -19.39
C HIS A 172 0.21 -13.23 -18.00
N SER A 173 -0.11 -14.36 -17.40
CA SER A 173 0.41 -14.74 -16.09
C SER A 173 1.80 -15.34 -16.20
N LYS A 174 2.72 -14.85 -15.37
CA LYS A 174 4.15 -15.20 -15.36
C LYS A 174 4.53 -15.81 -14.02
N HIS A 175 5.41 -16.80 -14.05
CA HIS A 175 5.97 -17.38 -12.83
C HIS A 175 7.01 -16.43 -12.24
N ILE A 176 7.12 -16.42 -10.91
CA ILE A 176 8.10 -15.57 -10.21
C ILE A 176 9.56 -15.89 -10.61
N ASP A 177 9.83 -17.16 -10.94
CA ASP A 177 11.17 -17.61 -11.34
C ASP A 177 11.69 -16.97 -12.62
N GLU A 178 10.80 -16.49 -13.50
CA GLU A 178 11.19 -15.73 -14.70
C GLU A 178 11.95 -14.45 -14.34
N PHE A 179 11.76 -13.96 -13.11
CA PHE A 179 12.36 -12.74 -12.59
C PHE A 179 13.51 -12.99 -11.63
N THR A 180 13.82 -14.25 -11.31
CA THR A 180 14.97 -14.60 -10.47
C THR A 180 16.26 -14.09 -11.10
N GLY A 181 17.15 -13.52 -10.29
CA GLY A 181 18.41 -12.94 -10.76
C GLY A 181 18.28 -11.55 -11.40
N GLN A 182 17.07 -11.02 -11.56
CA GLN A 182 16.87 -9.66 -12.04
C GLN A 182 16.86 -8.66 -10.88
N ARG A 183 17.35 -7.45 -11.13
CA ARG A 183 17.31 -6.35 -10.16
C ARG A 183 15.97 -5.62 -10.20
N PHE A 184 15.53 -5.19 -9.04
CA PHE A 184 14.37 -4.33 -8.83
C PHE A 184 14.72 -3.28 -7.79
N ASP A 185 14.03 -2.14 -7.82
CA ASP A 185 14.10 -1.15 -6.75
C ASP A 185 13.01 -1.45 -5.70
N TYR A 186 11.86 -1.94 -6.16
CA TYR A 186 10.73 -2.31 -5.31
C TYR A 186 10.19 -3.68 -5.69
N VAL A 187 9.96 -4.51 -4.67
CA VAL A 187 9.20 -5.74 -4.80
C VAL A 187 8.01 -5.66 -3.86
N ILE A 188 6.80 -5.65 -4.43
CA ILE A 188 5.56 -5.41 -3.72
C ILE A 188 4.69 -6.67 -3.72
N SER A 189 4.58 -7.32 -2.56
CA SER A 189 3.75 -8.51 -2.37
C SER A 189 2.30 -8.12 -2.02
N LEU A 190 1.34 -8.63 -2.77
CA LEU A 190 -0.09 -8.27 -2.67
C LEU A 190 -0.95 -9.36 -1.98
N CYS A 191 -0.32 -10.46 -1.58
CA CYS A 191 -0.98 -11.51 -0.82
C CYS A 191 -0.05 -12.09 0.24
N ASP A 192 -0.63 -12.52 1.35
CA ASP A 192 0.14 -13.00 2.50
C ASP A 192 0.96 -14.26 2.13
N LYS A 193 0.39 -15.12 1.27
CA LYS A 193 1.07 -16.36 0.83
C LYS A 193 2.33 -16.08 -0.01
N VAL A 194 2.31 -15.09 -0.92
CA VAL A 194 3.49 -14.82 -1.76
C VAL A 194 4.60 -14.14 -0.97
N ARG A 195 4.26 -13.38 0.08
CA ARG A 195 5.24 -12.77 0.98
C ARG A 195 6.15 -13.82 1.62
N GLU A 196 5.58 -14.93 2.08
CA GLU A 196 6.31 -16.00 2.78
C GLU A 196 7.20 -16.86 1.86
N VAL A 197 6.94 -16.84 0.55
CA VAL A 197 7.71 -17.61 -0.46
C VAL A 197 8.43 -16.70 -1.45
N CYS A 198 8.57 -15.41 -1.12
CA CYS A 198 9.25 -14.45 -1.99
C CYS A 198 10.75 -14.79 -2.04
N PRO A 199 11.32 -15.04 -3.23
CA PRO A 199 12.74 -15.27 -3.36
C PRO A 199 13.52 -13.98 -3.07
N GLU A 200 14.81 -14.14 -2.82
CA GLU A 200 15.74 -13.02 -2.76
C GLU A 200 16.02 -12.50 -4.17
N PHE A 201 16.01 -11.18 -4.33
CA PHE A 201 16.36 -10.51 -5.57
C PHE A 201 17.69 -9.78 -5.42
N PRO A 202 18.57 -9.81 -6.43
CA PRO A 202 19.84 -9.07 -6.41
C PRO A 202 19.63 -7.58 -6.16
N GLY A 203 20.58 -6.96 -5.44
CA GLY A 203 20.56 -5.53 -5.15
C GLY A 203 19.74 -5.13 -3.93
N HIS A 204 19.13 -6.09 -3.22
CA HIS A 204 18.32 -5.86 -2.02
C HIS A 204 17.22 -4.81 -2.26
N PRO A 205 16.24 -5.12 -3.14
CA PRO A 205 15.13 -4.20 -3.37
C PRO A 205 14.42 -3.85 -2.08
N ASP A 206 13.74 -2.72 -2.11
CA ASP A 206 12.81 -2.33 -1.07
C ASP A 206 11.59 -3.26 -1.09
N LEU A 207 11.42 -4.04 -0.01
CA LEU A 207 10.40 -5.08 0.10
C LEU A 207 9.15 -4.52 0.79
N VAL A 208 8.08 -4.37 0.02
CA VAL A 208 6.80 -3.84 0.51
C VAL A 208 5.76 -4.95 0.50
N HIS A 209 4.91 -4.97 1.53
CA HIS A 209 3.77 -5.86 1.60
C HIS A 209 2.45 -5.10 1.72
N TRP A 210 1.50 -5.43 0.85
CA TRP A 210 0.11 -4.98 0.92
C TRP A 210 -0.79 -6.20 1.13
N SER A 211 -1.31 -6.36 2.35
CA SER A 211 -2.15 -7.52 2.72
C SER A 211 -3.55 -7.37 2.17
N MET A 212 -3.73 -7.70 0.89
CA MET A 212 -5.00 -7.54 0.19
C MET A 212 -5.81 -8.85 0.14
N PRO A 213 -7.13 -8.80 0.38
CA PRO A 213 -7.99 -9.97 0.23
C PRO A 213 -7.97 -10.51 -1.19
N ASP A 214 -8.22 -11.82 -1.33
CA ASP A 214 -8.39 -12.42 -2.64
C ASP A 214 -9.79 -12.09 -3.16
N PRO A 215 -9.95 -11.27 -4.21
CA PRO A 215 -11.27 -10.85 -4.65
C PRO A 215 -12.11 -12.01 -5.21
N SER A 216 -11.47 -13.09 -5.70
CA SER A 216 -12.18 -14.29 -6.15
C SER A 216 -12.77 -15.13 -5.02
N ALA A 217 -12.38 -14.91 -3.75
CA ALA A 217 -12.95 -15.61 -2.61
C ALA A 217 -14.25 -14.98 -2.08
N ALA A 218 -14.70 -13.86 -2.67
CA ALA A 218 -15.86 -13.11 -2.20
C ALA A 218 -17.22 -13.62 -2.73
N GLY A 219 -17.23 -14.55 -3.68
CA GLY A 219 -18.43 -15.15 -4.22
C GLY A 219 -18.11 -16.23 -5.26
N ASP A 220 -19.04 -17.18 -5.43
CA ASP A 220 -18.83 -18.37 -6.26
C ASP A 220 -19.08 -18.13 -7.76
N THR A 221 -19.64 -16.98 -8.13
CA THR A 221 -19.88 -16.59 -9.53
C THR A 221 -19.09 -15.33 -9.91
N PRO A 222 -18.82 -15.10 -11.22
CA PRO A 222 -18.23 -13.85 -11.68
C PRO A 222 -19.01 -12.62 -11.21
N GLU A 223 -20.34 -12.63 -11.28
CA GLU A 223 -21.19 -11.51 -10.89
C GLU A 223 -21.11 -11.24 -9.38
N ALA A 224 -21.12 -12.30 -8.57
CA ALA A 224 -21.05 -12.19 -7.12
C ALA A 224 -19.69 -11.68 -6.63
N SER A 225 -18.60 -12.08 -7.29
CA SER A 225 -17.25 -11.64 -6.94
C SER A 225 -16.87 -10.27 -7.52
N TYR A 226 -17.58 -9.77 -8.54
CA TYR A 226 -17.27 -8.50 -9.23
C TYR A 226 -17.08 -7.31 -8.28
N PRO A 227 -17.95 -7.05 -7.28
CA PRO A 227 -17.76 -5.92 -6.36
C PRO A 227 -16.45 -6.00 -5.56
N ALA A 228 -15.93 -7.20 -5.28
CA ALA A 228 -14.66 -7.36 -4.60
C ALA A 228 -13.46 -7.04 -5.51
N PHE A 229 -13.57 -7.31 -6.82
CA PHE A 229 -12.58 -6.88 -7.81
C PHE A 229 -12.55 -5.36 -7.94
N ALA A 230 -13.71 -4.71 -8.01
CA ALA A 230 -13.81 -3.25 -8.05
C ALA A 230 -13.14 -2.61 -6.82
N ARG A 231 -13.49 -3.07 -5.61
CA ARG A 231 -12.84 -2.60 -4.37
C ARG A 231 -11.33 -2.83 -4.36
N THR A 232 -10.87 -3.95 -4.91
CA THR A 232 -9.43 -4.26 -5.01
C THR A 232 -8.73 -3.27 -5.96
N ALA A 233 -9.34 -2.94 -7.10
CA ALA A 233 -8.79 -1.96 -8.03
C ALA A 233 -8.75 -0.55 -7.41
N ASP A 234 -9.78 -0.15 -6.67
CA ASP A 234 -9.80 1.12 -5.94
C ASP A 234 -8.71 1.18 -4.86
N GLU A 235 -8.58 0.12 -4.06
CA GLU A 235 -7.52 0.04 -3.05
C GLU A 235 -6.12 0.09 -3.67
N LEU A 236 -5.89 -0.64 -4.77
CA LEU A 236 -4.63 -0.58 -5.53
C LEU A 236 -4.38 0.82 -6.08
N SER A 237 -5.41 1.47 -6.60
CA SER A 237 -5.35 2.83 -7.12
C SER A 237 -4.87 3.82 -6.06
N THR A 238 -5.47 3.78 -4.86
CA THR A 238 -5.05 4.59 -3.71
C THR A 238 -3.61 4.28 -3.31
N ARG A 239 -3.26 3.01 -3.08
CA ARG A 239 -1.90 2.60 -2.66
C ARG A 239 -0.84 3.01 -3.67
N ILE A 240 -1.11 2.87 -4.96
CA ILE A 240 -0.22 3.33 -6.04
C ILE A 240 -0.07 4.85 -6.01
N GLY A 241 -1.14 5.61 -5.74
CA GLY A 241 -1.06 7.06 -5.58
C GLY A 241 -0.04 7.48 -4.52
N PHE A 242 -0.01 6.78 -3.38
CA PHE A 242 0.97 7.03 -2.32
C PHE A 242 2.35 6.42 -2.58
N LEU A 243 2.46 5.43 -3.47
CA LEU A 243 3.75 4.87 -3.90
C LEU A 243 4.52 5.83 -4.83
N LEU A 244 3.83 6.55 -5.72
CA LEU A 244 4.46 7.37 -6.76
C LEU A 244 5.51 8.37 -6.23
N PRO A 245 5.27 9.13 -5.14
CA PRO A 245 6.28 10.04 -4.59
C PRO A 245 7.53 9.31 -4.08
N ASN A 246 7.42 8.05 -3.65
CA ASN A 246 8.55 7.27 -3.18
C ASN A 246 9.43 6.80 -4.34
N LEU A 247 8.82 6.42 -5.48
CA LEU A 247 9.55 6.05 -6.70
C LEU A 247 10.43 7.20 -7.23
N THR A 248 10.07 8.45 -6.94
CA THR A 248 10.88 9.63 -7.30
C THR A 248 12.12 9.80 -6.43
N ARG A 249 12.00 9.50 -5.13
CA ARG A 249 13.02 9.82 -4.13
C ARG A 249 14.24 8.92 -4.22
N THR A 250 14.05 7.64 -4.55
CA THR A 250 15.13 6.65 -4.67
C THR A 250 16.20 7.09 -5.69
N HIS A 251 15.78 7.69 -6.81
CA HIS A 251 16.70 8.21 -7.85
C HIS A 251 17.55 9.39 -7.39
N LEU A 252 17.00 10.29 -6.57
CA LEU A 252 17.71 11.49 -6.11
C LEU A 252 18.81 11.17 -5.08
N THR A 253 18.67 10.09 -4.32
CA THR A 253 19.67 9.66 -3.33
C THR A 253 20.86 8.94 -3.95
N GLU A 254 20.69 8.27 -5.09
CA GLU A 254 21.78 7.60 -5.80
C GLU A 254 22.64 8.57 -6.60
N THR A 255 22.03 9.59 -7.25
CA THR A 255 22.77 10.61 -8.01
C THR A 255 23.68 11.48 -7.12
N ARG A 256 23.42 11.56 -5.80
CA ARG A 256 24.25 12.34 -4.85
C ARG A 256 25.39 11.54 -4.20
N ARG A 257 25.50 10.23 -4.47
CA ARG A 257 26.57 9.36 -3.96
C ARG A 257 27.59 8.94 -5.03
N SER A 258 27.48 9.50 -6.23
CA SER A 258 28.38 9.27 -7.37
C SER A 258 29.38 10.42 -7.52
#